data_AF-A0A2V3JDG5-F1
#
_entry.id   AF-A0A2V3JDG5-F1
#
_cell.length_a   1.000
_cell.length_b   1.000
_cell.length_c   1.000
_cell.angle_alpha   90.00
_cell.angle_beta   90.00
_cell.angle_gamma   90.00
#
_symmetry.space_group_name_H-M   'P 1'
#
loop_
_entity.id
_entity.type
_entity.pdbx_description
1 polymer ?
#
loop_
_entity_poly.entity_id
_entity_poly.type
_entity_poly.pdbx_seq_one_letter_code
_entity_poly.pdbx_strand_id
1 'polypeptide(L)'
;MMLQGYDRRLTIFSPYRLEPTAKTAINHSRRNMTAFITPLSIFPSSTSTPSLSNQCKRLRKTRSSQTNRHQTIRAINSPSSPPQASTLVDEVLQAIENTDFGASMPQQTRAKIDRNILALCGIGKYRTNPMVDTRIFNNYTVAYTSSSSAQTGAPAGGRFRSTLGRLFFPTRGLFQHVLSPNIVINLVCFRLLGFLNGCVSLKGTLQSLEPDTGKIEVNFEPPRLRLANAVFEYGPKTTVQLTTTYLDDRVRVGVGGRGSLFVFTSGGLADSMMAQEWKHVFDVKPLPAVLLPLIAVLTIIVVWKSTWVMRAAMLLLVLCMTYVLGRNGTTADDPDPSQRAPAAKKRTSAHEQDTHDN
;
A
#
# COMPACT_ATOMS: atom_id res chain seq x y z
N MET A 1 22.03 64.61 -22.25
CA MET A 1 20.97 65.37 -22.95
C MET A 1 20.55 64.54 -24.15
N MET A 2 19.44 63.80 -24.04
CA MET A 2 18.61 63.20 -25.11
C MET A 2 17.69 62.19 -24.44
N LEU A 3 16.39 62.49 -24.49
CA LEU A 3 15.28 61.67 -24.03
C LEU A 3 14.98 60.59 -25.06
N GLN A 4 14.67 59.36 -24.63
CA GLN A 4 13.86 58.46 -25.46
C GLN A 4 13.01 57.54 -24.58
N GLY A 5 11.70 57.75 -24.70
CA GLY A 5 10.66 57.06 -23.95
C GLY A 5 10.48 55.62 -24.40
N TYR A 6 10.27 54.76 -23.41
CA TYR A 6 9.85 53.37 -23.59
C TYR A 6 8.32 53.32 -23.65
N ASP A 7 7.79 52.98 -24.83
CA ASP A 7 6.38 52.70 -25.07
C ASP A 7 6.07 51.23 -24.73
N ARG A 8 5.05 51.01 -23.89
CA ARG A 8 4.56 49.69 -23.47
C ARG A 8 3.41 49.27 -24.37
N ARG A 9 3.60 48.28 -25.24
CA ARG A 9 2.50 47.52 -25.84
C ARG A 9 2.49 46.09 -25.32
N LEU A 10 1.48 45.81 -24.51
CA LEU A 10 1.08 44.49 -24.03
C LEU A 10 0.40 43.73 -25.17
N THR A 11 1.04 42.67 -25.65
CA THR A 11 0.43 41.70 -26.57
C THR A 11 -0.18 40.58 -25.76
N ILE A 12 -1.51 40.57 -25.66
CA ILE A 12 -2.30 39.48 -25.09
C ILE A 12 -2.35 38.36 -26.14
N PHE A 13 -1.64 37.26 -25.90
CA PHE A 13 -1.78 36.02 -26.67
C PHE A 13 -2.71 35.07 -25.93
N SER A 14 -3.88 34.83 -26.52
CA SER A 14 -4.81 33.74 -26.18
C SER A 14 -4.81 32.72 -27.31
N PRO A 15 -4.63 31.43 -27.03
CA PRO A 15 -5.08 30.40 -27.95
C PRO A 15 -5.85 29.29 -27.23
N TYR A 16 -7.18 29.35 -27.29
CA TYR A 16 -8.02 28.15 -27.20
C TYR A 16 -8.92 28.10 -28.43
N ARG A 17 -8.49 27.33 -29.43
CA ARG A 17 -9.31 26.85 -30.53
C ARG A 17 -9.89 25.50 -30.12
N LEU A 18 -11.21 25.46 -29.93
CA LEU A 18 -11.98 24.24 -29.70
C LEU A 18 -12.28 23.59 -31.05
N GLU A 19 -11.80 22.36 -31.26
CA GLU A 19 -12.24 21.47 -32.34
C GLU A 19 -13.31 20.49 -31.78
N PRO A 20 -14.35 20.15 -32.56
CA PRO A 20 -15.48 19.36 -32.08
C PRO A 20 -15.20 17.85 -32.12
N THR A 21 -15.43 17.18 -30.99
CA THR A 21 -15.31 15.71 -30.88
C THR A 21 -16.49 14.97 -31.50
N ALA A 22 -16.14 14.01 -32.35
CA ALA A 22 -17.04 13.07 -33.00
C ALA A 22 -17.75 12.15 -32.00
N LYS A 23 -19.01 11.86 -32.30
CA LYS A 23 -19.91 10.95 -31.58
C LYS A 23 -19.49 9.50 -31.81
N THR A 24 -19.14 8.77 -30.75
CA THR A 24 -19.01 7.31 -30.79
C THR A 24 -20.15 6.68 -29.97
N ALA A 25 -20.95 5.87 -30.67
CA ALA A 25 -22.08 5.14 -30.15
C ALA A 25 -21.64 4.06 -29.14
N ILE A 26 -22.32 4.01 -27.99
CA ILE A 26 -22.16 2.95 -26.99
C ILE A 26 -23.31 1.95 -27.16
N ASN A 27 -22.96 0.74 -27.55
CA ASN A 27 -23.86 -0.41 -27.62
C ASN A 27 -24.16 -0.91 -26.20
N HIS A 28 -25.42 -0.80 -25.78
CA HIS A 28 -25.93 -1.39 -24.54
C HIS A 28 -26.25 -2.87 -24.76
N SER A 29 -25.38 -3.77 -24.29
CA SER A 29 -25.74 -5.18 -24.10
C SER A 29 -26.29 -5.38 -22.68
N ARG A 30 -27.61 -5.50 -22.57
CA ARG A 30 -28.32 -5.96 -21.36
C ARG A 30 -27.89 -7.39 -21.02
N ARG A 31 -27.54 -7.66 -19.77
CA ARG A 31 -27.54 -9.02 -19.21
C ARG A 31 -28.53 -9.09 -18.06
N ASN A 32 -29.44 -10.05 -18.19
CA ASN A 32 -30.42 -10.46 -17.19
C ASN A 32 -29.70 -11.05 -15.98
N MET A 33 -30.03 -10.55 -14.79
CA MET A 33 -29.73 -11.18 -13.51
C MET A 33 -30.90 -12.10 -13.15
N THR A 34 -30.67 -13.42 -13.19
CA THR A 34 -31.47 -14.40 -12.45
C THR A 34 -30.63 -14.87 -11.27
N ALA A 35 -31.02 -14.42 -10.07
CA ALA A 35 -30.48 -14.88 -8.81
C ALA A 35 -31.08 -16.26 -8.49
N PHE A 36 -30.24 -17.27 -8.28
CA PHE A 36 -30.62 -18.49 -7.60
C PHE A 36 -29.95 -18.51 -6.21
N ILE A 37 -30.83 -18.51 -5.21
CA ILE A 37 -30.54 -18.67 -3.80
C ILE A 37 -30.61 -20.17 -3.50
N THR A 38 -29.54 -20.74 -2.94
CA THR A 38 -29.62 -22.01 -2.18
C THR A 38 -28.55 -22.07 -1.08
N PRO A 39 -28.79 -22.82 0.00
CA PRO A 39 -28.49 -22.39 1.36
C PRO A 39 -27.27 -23.06 2.02
N LEU A 40 -26.92 -22.49 3.18
CA LEU A 40 -25.98 -22.97 4.20
C LEU A 40 -26.03 -24.50 4.40
N SER A 41 -24.83 -25.10 4.45
CA SER A 41 -24.58 -26.34 5.20
C SER A 41 -23.48 -26.11 6.23
N ILE A 42 -23.71 -26.69 7.41
CA ILE A 42 -22.98 -26.53 8.66
C ILE A 42 -22.20 -27.84 8.94
N PHE A 43 -21.05 -27.71 9.61
CA PHE A 43 -20.23 -28.73 10.32
C PHE A 43 -19.19 -29.56 9.53
N PRO A 44 -18.16 -30.17 10.18
CA PRO A 44 -17.45 -29.78 11.42
C PRO A 44 -15.90 -29.85 11.31
N SER A 45 -15.26 -29.24 12.32
CA SER A 45 -14.06 -29.63 13.08
C SER A 45 -12.90 -30.45 12.50
N SER A 46 -11.71 -29.90 12.78
CA SER A 46 -10.45 -30.55 13.16
C SER A 46 -9.76 -31.48 12.17
N THR A 47 -8.64 -31.01 11.63
CA THR A 47 -7.44 -31.85 11.48
C THR A 47 -6.19 -30.98 11.53
N SER A 48 -5.43 -31.19 12.60
CA SER A 48 -4.09 -30.68 12.83
C SER A 48 -3.13 -31.18 11.75
N THR A 49 -2.37 -30.27 11.13
CA THR A 49 -1.14 -30.62 10.40
C THR A 49 -0.02 -29.63 10.73
N PRO A 50 1.24 -30.08 10.71
CA PRO A 50 2.29 -29.54 11.55
C PRO A 50 3.10 -28.40 10.91
N SER A 51 3.59 -27.54 11.80
CA SER A 51 4.49 -26.42 11.57
C SER A 51 5.79 -26.80 10.86
N LEU A 52 6.04 -26.18 9.71
CA LEU A 52 7.31 -26.20 8.96
C LEU A 52 8.36 -25.25 9.56
N SER A 53 8.69 -25.46 10.84
CA SER A 53 9.79 -24.76 11.50
C SER A 53 10.59 -25.75 12.33
N ASN A 54 11.54 -26.47 11.71
CA ASN A 54 12.69 -27.15 12.38
C ASN A 54 13.59 -27.94 11.42
N GLN A 55 13.94 -27.39 10.24
CA GLN A 55 14.85 -28.07 9.31
C GLN A 55 16.03 -27.22 8.82
N CYS A 56 16.60 -26.43 9.74
CA CYS A 56 17.91 -25.78 9.54
C CYS A 56 18.55 -25.53 10.91
N LYS A 57 19.04 -26.60 11.57
CA LYS A 57 20.02 -26.56 12.69
C LYS A 57 20.24 -27.99 13.22
N ARG A 58 21.04 -28.77 12.51
CA ARG A 58 21.85 -29.88 13.07
C ARG A 58 22.60 -30.53 11.93
N LEU A 59 23.91 -30.34 11.91
CA LEU A 59 24.94 -31.31 11.54
C LEU A 59 26.26 -30.55 11.52
N ARG A 60 26.95 -30.57 12.68
CA ARG A 60 28.36 -30.20 12.79
C ARG A 60 29.06 -31.35 13.49
N LYS A 61 30.19 -31.75 12.90
CA LYS A 61 31.33 -32.46 13.48
C LYS A 61 31.38 -33.98 13.26
N THR A 62 31.98 -34.37 12.14
CA THR A 62 32.97 -35.45 12.08
C THR A 62 34.08 -35.06 11.09
N ARG A 63 35.32 -35.08 11.57
CA ARG A 63 36.57 -34.98 10.80
C ARG A 63 36.91 -36.38 10.28
N SER A 64 37.32 -36.54 9.02
CA SER A 64 38.69 -36.91 8.63
C SER A 64 38.77 -37.26 7.13
N SER A 65 39.98 -37.09 6.59
CA SER A 65 40.55 -37.84 5.45
C SER A 65 40.25 -37.36 4.02
N GLN A 66 41.03 -36.36 3.62
CA GLN A 66 41.94 -36.37 2.47
C GLN A 66 41.70 -37.44 1.38
N THR A 67 41.37 -37.01 0.15
CA THR A 67 41.99 -37.52 -1.09
C THR A 67 41.68 -36.60 -2.27
N ASN A 68 42.71 -36.39 -3.08
CA ASN A 68 42.76 -35.54 -4.26
C ASN A 68 41.69 -35.92 -5.31
N ARG A 69 40.98 -34.91 -5.83
CA ARG A 69 40.47 -34.93 -7.20
C ARG A 69 40.32 -33.50 -7.73
N HIS A 70 41.13 -33.19 -8.74
CA HIS A 70 40.87 -32.09 -9.65
C HIS A 70 39.46 -32.25 -10.23
N GLN A 71 38.52 -31.43 -9.76
CA GLN A 71 37.29 -31.13 -10.47
C GLN A 71 37.20 -29.63 -10.64
N THR A 72 37.38 -29.23 -11.89
CA THR A 72 37.08 -27.97 -12.52
C THR A 72 35.87 -27.31 -11.86
N ILE A 73 36.12 -26.29 -11.04
CA ILE A 73 35.12 -25.36 -10.55
C ILE A 73 34.63 -24.58 -11.77
N ARG A 74 33.56 -25.07 -12.42
CA ARG A 74 32.74 -24.23 -13.29
C ARG A 74 32.03 -23.24 -12.38
N ALA A 75 32.53 -22.01 -12.42
CA ALA A 75 31.92 -20.85 -11.81
C ALA A 75 30.44 -20.74 -12.21
N ILE A 76 29.55 -21.08 -11.29
CA ILE A 76 28.17 -20.56 -11.30
C ILE A 76 28.28 -19.18 -10.69
N ASN A 77 28.66 -18.20 -11.51
CA ASN A 77 28.56 -16.78 -11.20
C ASN A 77 28.54 -16.05 -12.55
N SER A 78 27.35 -15.94 -13.12
CA SER A 78 27.06 -14.95 -14.16
C SER A 78 25.98 -14.03 -13.62
N PRO A 79 26.19 -12.70 -13.62
CA PRO A 79 25.12 -11.77 -13.34
C PRO A 79 24.02 -11.99 -14.38
N SER A 80 22.84 -12.39 -13.93
CA SER A 80 21.67 -12.63 -14.79
C SER A 80 21.47 -11.46 -15.75
N SER A 81 21.47 -11.76 -17.05
CA SER A 81 21.52 -10.79 -18.14
C SER A 81 20.26 -9.91 -18.24
N PRO A 82 20.37 -8.65 -18.72
CA PRO A 82 19.24 -7.73 -18.94
C PRO A 82 17.98 -8.32 -19.62
N PRO A 83 18.09 -9.21 -20.63
CA PRO A 83 16.93 -9.83 -21.29
C PRO A 83 16.04 -10.67 -20.37
N GLN A 84 16.61 -11.23 -19.30
CA GLN A 84 15.84 -12.04 -18.35
C GLN A 84 14.96 -11.16 -17.46
N ALA A 85 15.50 -10.02 -17.00
CA ALA A 85 14.77 -9.09 -16.16
C ALA A 85 13.60 -8.46 -16.93
N SER A 86 13.82 -8.00 -18.16
CA SER A 86 12.76 -7.42 -18.99
C SER A 86 11.62 -8.40 -19.24
N THR A 87 11.94 -9.66 -19.56
CA THR A 87 10.95 -10.73 -19.78
C THR A 87 10.11 -10.97 -18.52
N LEU A 88 10.73 -11.03 -17.34
CA LEU A 88 10.01 -11.18 -16.07
C LEU A 88 9.09 -10.00 -15.79
N VAL A 89 9.54 -8.77 -16.07
CA VAL A 89 8.69 -7.58 -15.92
C VAL A 89 7.50 -7.65 -16.89
N ASP A 90 7.72 -8.05 -18.15
CA ASP A 90 6.63 -8.22 -19.13
C ASP A 90 5.59 -9.24 -18.66
N GLU A 91 6.04 -10.40 -18.18
CA GLU A 91 5.15 -11.44 -17.64
C GLU A 91 4.36 -10.95 -16.42
N VAL A 92 5.00 -10.20 -15.51
CA VAL A 92 4.33 -9.64 -14.33
C VAL A 92 3.30 -8.59 -14.76
N LEU A 93 3.68 -7.64 -15.61
CA LEU A 93 2.80 -6.56 -16.06
C LEU A 93 1.58 -7.11 -16.81
N GLN A 94 1.79 -8.07 -17.71
CA GLN A 94 0.70 -8.73 -18.43
C GLN A 94 -0.24 -9.48 -17.47
N ALA A 95 0.29 -10.14 -16.44
CA ALA A 95 -0.52 -10.91 -15.50
C ALA A 95 -1.32 -10.06 -14.50
N ILE A 96 -0.87 -8.84 -14.21
CA ILE A 96 -1.56 -7.92 -13.29
C ILE A 96 -2.47 -6.91 -14.01
N GLU A 97 -2.35 -6.83 -15.34
CA GLU A 97 -3.16 -5.94 -16.18
C GLU A 97 -4.66 -6.21 -15.96
N ASN A 98 -5.44 -5.13 -15.81
CA ASN A 98 -6.89 -5.19 -15.59
C ASN A 98 -7.34 -5.98 -14.34
N THR A 99 -6.45 -6.19 -13.37
CA THR A 99 -6.80 -6.80 -12.08
C THR A 99 -7.20 -5.75 -11.05
N ASP A 100 -7.85 -6.16 -9.96
CA ASP A 100 -8.18 -5.30 -8.81
C ASP A 100 -6.97 -5.17 -7.85
N PHE A 101 -5.80 -4.86 -8.42
CA PHE A 101 -4.50 -4.82 -7.74
C PHE A 101 -4.15 -6.15 -7.05
N GLY A 102 -4.54 -7.25 -7.68
CA GLY A 102 -4.33 -8.62 -7.20
C GLY A 102 -5.30 -9.11 -6.11
N ALA A 103 -6.29 -8.32 -5.67
CA ALA A 103 -7.09 -8.68 -4.48
C ALA A 103 -8.05 -9.86 -4.70
N SER A 104 -8.63 -10.01 -5.89
CA SER A 104 -9.57 -11.10 -6.24
C SER A 104 -8.93 -12.20 -7.10
N MET A 105 -7.59 -12.23 -7.14
CA MET A 105 -6.84 -13.16 -7.97
C MET A 105 -6.82 -14.59 -7.39
N PRO A 106 -6.97 -15.64 -8.23
CA PRO A 106 -6.81 -17.03 -7.79
C PRO A 106 -5.42 -17.32 -7.22
N GLN A 107 -5.35 -18.23 -6.25
CA GLN A 107 -4.10 -18.53 -5.53
C GLN A 107 -2.98 -19.03 -6.46
N GLN A 108 -3.29 -19.83 -7.47
CA GLN A 108 -2.30 -20.35 -8.42
C GLN A 108 -1.68 -19.22 -9.27
N THR A 109 -2.50 -18.31 -9.79
CA THR A 109 -2.04 -17.13 -10.53
C THR A 109 -1.20 -16.22 -9.65
N ARG A 110 -1.67 -15.97 -8.41
CA ARG A 110 -0.93 -15.20 -7.40
C ARG A 110 0.45 -15.79 -7.13
N ALA A 111 0.54 -17.10 -6.91
CA ALA A 111 1.80 -17.78 -6.66
C ALA A 111 2.79 -17.68 -7.84
N LYS A 112 2.30 -17.71 -9.09
CA LYS A 112 3.14 -17.48 -10.28
C LYS A 112 3.70 -16.06 -10.31
N ILE A 113 2.86 -15.06 -10.08
CA ILE A 113 3.27 -13.65 -10.05
C ILE A 113 4.27 -13.41 -8.91
N ASP A 114 3.98 -13.90 -7.71
CA ASP A 114 4.86 -13.78 -6.54
C ASP A 114 6.24 -14.40 -6.82
N ARG A 115 6.30 -15.55 -7.51
CA ARG A 115 7.57 -16.18 -7.92
C ARG A 115 8.37 -15.30 -8.88
N ASN A 116 7.71 -14.68 -9.86
CA ASN A 116 8.37 -13.76 -10.79
C ASN A 116 8.86 -12.49 -10.09
N ILE A 117 8.06 -11.94 -9.16
CA ILE A 117 8.44 -10.80 -8.33
C ILE A 117 9.68 -11.14 -7.49
N LEU A 118 9.71 -12.31 -6.83
CA LEU A 118 10.86 -12.74 -6.04
C LEU A 118 12.11 -12.96 -6.91
N ALA A 119 11.96 -13.43 -8.14
CA ALA A 119 13.06 -13.52 -9.10
C ALA A 119 13.62 -12.12 -9.46
N LEU A 120 12.74 -11.13 -9.70
CA LEU A 120 13.14 -9.73 -9.90
C LEU A 120 13.86 -9.17 -8.67
N CYS A 121 13.38 -9.45 -7.46
CA CYS A 121 14.08 -9.09 -6.22
C CYS A 121 15.50 -9.68 -6.17
N GLY A 122 15.66 -10.94 -6.59
CA GLY A 122 16.97 -11.59 -6.67
C GLY A 122 17.92 -10.90 -7.65
N ILE A 123 17.42 -10.47 -8.80
CA ILE A 123 18.18 -9.72 -9.81
C ILE A 123 18.61 -8.36 -9.27
N GLY A 124 17.69 -7.63 -8.62
CA GLY A 124 17.96 -6.27 -8.17
C GLY A 124 18.84 -6.15 -6.93
N LYS A 125 19.02 -7.22 -6.14
CA LYS A 125 20.02 -7.27 -5.04
C LYS A 125 21.45 -6.94 -5.47
N TYR A 126 21.78 -7.19 -6.73
CA TYR A 126 23.11 -6.95 -7.29
C TYR A 126 23.18 -5.66 -8.11
N ARG A 127 22.10 -4.86 -8.12
CA ARG A 127 22.05 -3.53 -8.73
C ARG A 127 22.32 -2.45 -7.70
N THR A 128 22.61 -1.24 -8.20
CA THR A 128 22.88 -0.04 -7.41
C THR A 128 21.80 0.19 -6.36
N ASN A 129 22.20 0.72 -5.20
CA ASN A 129 21.29 1.12 -4.13
C ASN A 129 20.12 1.95 -4.69
N PRO A 130 18.86 1.52 -4.51
CA PRO A 130 17.69 2.23 -5.02
C PRO A 130 17.58 3.67 -4.53
N MET A 131 18.18 4.00 -3.38
CA MET A 131 18.16 5.36 -2.85
C MET A 131 19.09 6.34 -3.56
N VAL A 132 20.08 5.83 -4.29
CA VAL A 132 20.98 6.63 -5.12
C VAL A 132 20.41 6.77 -6.54
N ASP A 133 19.52 5.86 -6.94
CA ASP A 133 18.86 5.91 -8.23
C ASP A 133 17.77 6.99 -8.25
N THR A 134 18.01 8.07 -9.00
CA THR A 134 17.07 9.19 -9.15
C THR A 134 15.68 8.76 -9.64
N ARG A 135 15.55 7.62 -10.32
CA ARG A 135 14.27 7.08 -10.78
C ARG A 135 13.34 6.72 -9.63
N ILE A 136 13.85 6.54 -8.42
CA ILE A 136 13.00 6.31 -7.24
C ILE A 136 12.03 7.47 -7.02
N PHE A 137 12.42 8.70 -7.37
CA PHE A 137 11.59 9.89 -7.26
C PHE A 137 10.65 9.98 -8.47
N ASN A 138 9.50 9.32 -8.38
CA ASN A 138 8.50 9.30 -9.44
C ASN A 138 7.08 9.18 -8.88
N ASN A 139 6.10 9.40 -9.76
CA ASN A 139 4.71 9.04 -9.52
C ASN A 139 4.52 7.57 -9.85
N TYR A 140 3.89 6.82 -8.94
CA TYR A 140 3.60 5.42 -9.19
C TYR A 140 2.14 5.07 -8.97
N THR A 141 1.64 4.17 -9.81
CA THR A 141 0.44 3.38 -9.50
C THR A 141 0.87 2.10 -8.80
N VAL A 142 0.24 1.76 -7.68
CA VAL A 142 0.41 0.46 -7.02
C VAL A 142 -0.40 -0.57 -7.81
N ALA A 143 0.24 -1.18 -8.80
CA ALA A 143 -0.43 -2.08 -9.74
C ALA A 143 -0.76 -3.44 -9.13
N TYR A 144 0.01 -3.87 -8.12
CA TYR A 144 -0.20 -5.17 -7.49
C TYR A 144 0.27 -5.18 -6.03
N THR A 145 -0.48 -5.91 -5.20
CA THR A 145 -0.08 -6.24 -3.84
C THR A 145 -0.42 -7.69 -3.49
N SER A 146 0.49 -8.42 -2.86
CA SER A 146 0.19 -9.70 -2.21
C SER A 146 0.54 -9.66 -0.72
N SER A 147 -0.32 -10.24 0.11
CA SER A 147 -0.09 -10.40 1.54
C SER A 147 0.69 -11.69 1.79
N SER A 148 1.67 -11.65 2.70
CA SER A 148 2.24 -12.90 3.23
C SER A 148 1.19 -13.66 4.04
N SER A 149 1.36 -14.98 4.19
CA SER A 149 0.48 -15.81 5.01
C SER A 149 0.41 -15.39 6.48
N ALA A 150 1.39 -14.60 6.95
CA ALA A 150 1.46 -14.07 8.30
C ALA A 150 0.71 -12.73 8.47
N GLN A 151 0.21 -12.11 7.40
CA GLN A 151 -0.41 -10.79 7.44
C GLN A 151 -1.95 -10.87 7.33
N THR A 152 -2.65 -10.37 8.36
CA THR A 152 -4.11 -10.20 8.33
C THR A 152 -4.48 -8.86 7.69
N GLY A 153 -5.14 -8.90 6.54
CA GLY A 153 -5.67 -7.71 5.84
C GLY A 153 -4.88 -7.30 4.60
N ALA A 154 -5.38 -6.28 3.88
CA ALA A 154 -4.77 -5.81 2.64
C ALA A 154 -3.48 -5.01 2.92
N PRO A 155 -2.33 -5.35 2.28
CA PRO A 155 -1.06 -4.64 2.51
C PRO A 155 -1.07 -3.17 2.11
N ALA A 156 -1.81 -2.82 1.05
CA ALA A 156 -2.07 -1.44 0.66
C ALA A 156 -3.57 -1.11 0.76
N GLY A 157 -3.87 0.14 1.13
CA GLY A 157 -5.25 0.63 1.27
C GLY A 157 -5.98 0.14 2.52
N GLY A 158 -5.39 -0.78 3.30
CA GLY A 158 -5.90 -1.23 4.59
C GLY A 158 -7.36 -1.65 4.57
N ARG A 159 -8.16 -1.16 5.52
CA ARG A 159 -9.57 -1.57 5.70
C ARG A 159 -10.48 -1.11 4.58
N PHE A 160 -10.15 -0.03 3.86
CA PHE A 160 -10.87 0.37 2.65
C PHE A 160 -10.85 -0.73 1.59
N ARG A 161 -9.88 -1.64 1.65
CA ARG A 161 -9.74 -2.79 0.75
C ARG A 161 -10.10 -4.13 1.38
N SER A 162 -10.68 -4.15 2.59
CA SER A 162 -11.30 -5.35 3.16
C SER A 162 -12.55 -5.77 2.37
N THR A 163 -13.10 -6.97 2.58
CA THR A 163 -14.32 -7.42 1.88
C THR A 163 -15.48 -6.42 2.06
N LEU A 164 -15.71 -5.95 3.29
CA LEU A 164 -16.70 -4.91 3.57
C LEU A 164 -16.26 -3.56 3.02
N GLY A 165 -14.98 -3.21 3.14
CA GLY A 165 -14.42 -1.97 2.58
C GLY A 165 -14.66 -1.86 1.08
N ARG A 166 -14.36 -2.90 0.30
CA ARG A 166 -14.53 -2.89 -1.16
C ARG A 166 -15.99 -2.76 -1.59
N LEU A 167 -16.93 -3.25 -0.79
CA LEU A 167 -18.36 -3.11 -1.07
C LEU A 167 -18.81 -1.65 -0.97
N PHE A 168 -18.38 -0.94 0.08
CA PHE A 168 -18.80 0.45 0.33
C PHE A 168 -17.88 1.51 -0.28
N PHE A 169 -16.62 1.13 -0.55
CA PHE A 169 -15.55 1.97 -1.07
C PHE A 169 -14.81 1.26 -2.21
N PRO A 170 -15.48 0.94 -3.35
CA PRO A 170 -14.79 0.38 -4.51
C PRO A 170 -13.59 1.25 -4.87
N THR A 171 -12.41 0.65 -4.83
CA THR A 171 -11.14 1.33 -5.11
C THR A 171 -11.08 1.66 -6.60
N ARG A 172 -10.81 2.92 -6.92
CA ARG A 172 -10.66 3.42 -8.29
C ARG A 172 -9.21 3.64 -8.68
N GLY A 173 -8.35 3.91 -7.70
CA GLY A 173 -6.94 4.16 -7.91
C GLY A 173 -6.17 3.96 -6.63
N LEU A 174 -4.95 3.44 -6.77
CA LEU A 174 -4.02 3.24 -5.68
C LEU A 174 -2.67 3.74 -6.16
N PHE A 175 -2.18 4.81 -5.54
CA PHE A 175 -0.99 5.52 -5.98
C PHE A 175 0.00 5.68 -4.84
N GLN A 176 1.28 5.72 -5.19
CA GLN A 176 2.34 6.14 -4.30
C GLN A 176 3.25 7.10 -5.06
N HIS A 177 3.33 8.34 -4.59
CA HIS A 177 4.27 9.31 -5.12
C HIS A 177 5.48 9.37 -4.22
N VAL A 178 6.66 9.29 -4.80
CA VAL A 178 7.92 9.51 -4.10
C VAL A 178 8.52 10.78 -4.70
N LEU A 179 8.52 11.85 -3.92
CA LEU A 179 8.92 13.17 -4.35
C LEU A 179 10.26 13.51 -3.70
N SER A 180 11.15 14.13 -4.49
CA SER A 180 12.42 14.65 -3.98
C SER A 180 12.16 15.77 -2.95
N PRO A 181 12.96 15.86 -1.87
CA PRO A 181 14.10 15.00 -1.55
C PRO A 181 13.73 13.71 -0.80
N ASN A 182 12.59 13.65 -0.13
CA ASN A 182 12.24 12.52 0.75
C ASN A 182 10.75 12.48 1.15
N ILE A 183 9.85 12.96 0.29
CA ILE A 183 8.42 12.97 0.60
C ILE A 183 7.77 11.75 -0.06
N VAL A 184 6.94 11.03 0.69
CA VAL A 184 6.14 9.92 0.15
C VAL A 184 4.67 10.21 0.37
N ILE A 185 3.88 10.11 -0.68
CA ILE A 185 2.43 10.27 -0.62
C ILE A 185 1.77 8.95 -1.03
N ASN A 186 1.08 8.31 -0.09
CA ASN A 186 0.17 7.22 -0.42
C ASN A 186 -1.22 7.81 -0.68
N LEU A 187 -1.85 7.44 -1.79
CA LEU A 187 -3.17 7.91 -2.17
C LEU A 187 -4.06 6.73 -2.58
N VAL A 188 -5.23 6.64 -1.96
CA VAL A 188 -6.27 5.66 -2.28
C VAL A 188 -7.50 6.44 -2.74
N CYS A 189 -7.88 6.33 -4.00
CA CYS A 189 -9.12 6.90 -4.53
C CYS A 189 -10.21 5.83 -4.54
N PHE A 190 -11.42 6.19 -4.11
CA PHE A 190 -12.55 5.27 -4.00
C PHE A 190 -13.87 5.97 -4.34
N ARG A 191 -14.95 5.18 -4.41
CA ARG A 191 -16.31 5.70 -4.60
C ARG A 191 -17.25 5.27 -3.47
N LEU A 192 -17.53 6.15 -2.52
CA LEU A 192 -18.46 5.85 -1.44
C LEU A 192 -19.87 5.55 -2.01
N LEU A 193 -20.43 4.40 -1.61
CA LEU A 193 -21.73 3.88 -2.07
C LEU A 193 -21.87 3.80 -3.60
N GLY A 194 -20.76 3.76 -4.34
CA GLY A 194 -20.79 3.70 -5.80
C GLY A 194 -21.20 4.98 -6.50
N PHE A 195 -21.44 6.10 -5.79
CA PHE A 195 -21.72 7.40 -6.41
C PHE A 195 -20.79 8.55 -5.98
N LEU A 196 -20.41 8.65 -4.71
CA LEU A 196 -19.66 9.78 -4.18
C LEU A 196 -18.14 9.54 -4.26
N ASN A 197 -17.41 10.41 -4.96
CA ASN A 197 -15.95 10.28 -5.05
C ASN A 197 -15.29 10.70 -3.73
N GLY A 198 -14.27 9.95 -3.33
CA GLY A 198 -13.44 10.27 -2.19
C GLY A 198 -12.03 9.73 -2.35
N CYS A 199 -11.13 10.22 -1.51
CA CYS A 199 -9.78 9.71 -1.44
C CYS A 199 -9.21 9.77 -0.03
N VAL A 200 -8.33 8.84 0.30
CA VAL A 200 -7.50 8.88 1.50
C VAL A 200 -6.07 9.12 1.07
N SER A 201 -5.44 10.13 1.65
CA SER A 201 -4.03 10.44 1.41
C SER A 201 -3.24 10.40 2.71
N LEU A 202 -2.06 9.79 2.68
CA LEU A 202 -1.07 9.83 3.75
C LEU A 202 0.18 10.50 3.21
N LYS A 203 0.64 11.54 3.88
CA LYS A 203 1.93 12.18 3.61
C LYS A 203 2.94 11.67 4.61
N GLY A 204 4.12 11.29 4.15
CA GLY A 204 5.18 10.79 5.00
C GLY A 204 6.55 11.26 4.54
N THR A 205 7.50 11.06 5.44
CA THR A 205 8.92 11.36 5.19
C THR A 205 9.69 10.05 5.08
N LEU A 206 10.40 9.88 3.97
CA LEU A 206 11.27 8.74 3.71
C LEU A 206 12.58 8.90 4.47
N GLN A 207 12.98 7.83 5.15
CA GLN A 207 14.24 7.71 5.86
C GLN A 207 14.91 6.41 5.42
N SER A 208 16.22 6.48 5.13
CA SER A 208 17.01 5.29 4.85
C SER A 208 17.41 4.65 6.17
N LEU A 209 16.90 3.45 6.46
CA LEU A 209 17.29 2.68 7.65
C LEU A 209 18.69 2.08 7.48
N GLU A 210 18.92 1.51 6.30
CA GLU A 210 20.14 0.80 5.96
C GLU A 210 20.51 1.21 4.52
N PRO A 211 21.45 2.14 4.34
CA PRO A 211 21.84 2.64 3.03
C PRO A 211 22.18 1.50 2.06
N ASP A 212 22.86 0.45 2.52
CA ASP A 212 23.38 -0.59 1.63
C ASP A 212 22.33 -1.64 1.20
N THR A 213 21.19 -1.75 1.90
CA THR A 213 20.21 -2.83 1.66
C THR A 213 18.96 -2.37 0.91
N GLY A 214 18.84 -1.07 0.64
CA GLY A 214 17.64 -0.49 0.00
C GLY A 214 16.40 -0.51 0.90
N LYS A 215 16.57 -0.78 2.20
CA LYS A 215 15.51 -0.76 3.20
C LYS A 215 15.18 0.67 3.58
N ILE A 216 13.95 1.07 3.29
CA ILE A 216 13.41 2.39 3.61
C ILE A 216 12.36 2.29 4.69
N GLU A 217 12.32 3.32 5.54
CA GLU A 217 11.23 3.58 6.45
C GLU A 217 10.51 4.83 6.00
N VAL A 218 9.18 4.80 6.08
CA VAL A 218 8.36 5.97 5.82
C VAL A 218 7.54 6.27 7.06
N ASN A 219 7.78 7.46 7.61
CA ASN A 219 7.04 7.99 8.76
C ASN A 219 5.89 8.86 8.24
N PHE A 220 4.67 8.31 8.27
CA PHE A 220 3.45 8.97 7.82
C PHE A 220 2.81 9.80 8.92
N GLU A 221 2.39 11.00 8.53
CA GLU A 221 1.46 11.87 9.25
C GLU A 221 0.07 11.22 9.33
N PRO A 222 -0.84 11.73 10.19
CA PRO A 222 -2.21 11.25 10.23
C PRO A 222 -2.88 11.29 8.84
N PRO A 223 -3.60 10.23 8.44
CA PRO A 223 -4.28 10.20 7.15
C PRO A 223 -5.32 11.32 7.01
N ARG A 224 -5.43 11.84 5.79
CA ARG A 224 -6.48 12.78 5.39
C ARG A 224 -7.48 12.10 4.48
N LEU A 225 -8.73 12.06 4.90
CA LEU A 225 -9.88 11.62 4.13
C LEU A 225 -10.54 12.82 3.47
N ARG A 226 -10.62 12.81 2.15
CA ARG A 226 -11.45 13.72 1.39
C ARG A 226 -12.74 13.02 0.95
N LEU A 227 -13.87 13.66 1.25
CA LEU A 227 -15.18 13.31 0.73
C LEU A 227 -15.77 14.58 0.09
N ALA A 228 -15.96 14.55 -1.23
CA ALA A 228 -16.28 15.74 -2.01
C ALA A 228 -15.30 16.90 -1.73
N ASN A 229 -15.78 18.01 -1.17
CA ASN A 229 -14.99 19.22 -0.90
C ASN A 229 -14.52 19.32 0.56
N ALA A 230 -14.85 18.33 1.40
CA ALA A 230 -14.47 18.32 2.80
C ALA A 230 -13.26 17.39 3.02
N VAL A 231 -12.29 17.87 3.80
CA VAL A 231 -11.10 17.10 4.21
C VAL A 231 -11.13 16.92 5.71
N PHE A 232 -10.90 15.69 6.16
CA PHE A 232 -10.85 15.31 7.57
C PHE A 232 -9.53 14.63 7.85
N GLU A 233 -8.87 15.01 8.94
CA GLU A 233 -7.71 14.30 9.45
C GLU A 233 -8.16 13.32 10.53
N TYR A 234 -7.65 12.10 10.50
CA TYR A 234 -8.06 11.05 11.45
C TYR A 234 -6.93 10.08 11.74
N GLY A 235 -7.02 9.37 12.86
CA GLY A 235 -6.03 8.34 13.24
C GLY A 235 -4.67 8.92 13.65
N PRO A 236 -3.75 8.04 14.11
CA PRO A 236 -2.41 8.45 14.53
C PRO A 236 -1.43 8.50 13.35
N LYS A 237 -0.24 9.03 13.62
CA LYS A 237 0.95 8.82 12.78
C LYS A 237 1.26 7.33 12.67
N THR A 238 1.79 6.90 11.52
CA THR A 238 2.14 5.49 11.31
C THR A 238 3.48 5.34 10.62
N THR A 239 4.18 4.25 10.90
CA THR A 239 5.47 3.93 10.30
C THR A 239 5.32 2.67 9.47
N VAL A 240 5.89 2.68 8.27
CA VAL A 240 5.88 1.55 7.35
C VAL A 240 7.29 1.31 6.85
N GLN A 241 7.72 0.04 6.89
CA GLN A 241 8.98 -0.37 6.30
C GLN A 241 8.74 -1.06 4.96
N LEU A 242 9.52 -0.63 3.95
CA LEU A 242 9.51 -1.20 2.62
C LEU A 242 10.96 -1.34 2.16
N THR A 243 11.32 -2.46 1.57
CA THR A 243 12.59 -2.62 0.88
C THR A 243 12.31 -2.52 -0.62
N THR A 244 12.90 -1.53 -1.29
CA THR A 244 12.86 -1.50 -2.77
C THR A 244 13.93 -2.47 -3.26
N THR A 245 13.53 -3.51 -3.98
CA THR A 245 14.43 -4.61 -4.35
C THR A 245 14.78 -4.63 -5.83
N TYR A 246 13.95 -4.01 -6.68
CA TYR A 246 14.20 -3.87 -8.11
C TYR A 246 13.58 -2.56 -8.61
N LEU A 247 14.31 -1.87 -9.49
CA LEU A 247 13.89 -0.61 -10.11
C LEU A 247 14.38 -0.57 -11.56
N ASP A 248 13.48 -0.24 -12.46
CA ASP A 248 13.76 0.14 -13.85
C ASP A 248 12.84 1.30 -14.27
N ASP A 249 12.81 1.61 -15.56
CA ASP A 249 12.05 2.76 -16.08
C ASP A 249 10.53 2.55 -16.05
N ARG A 250 10.06 1.32 -15.92
CA ARG A 250 8.63 0.93 -15.98
C ARG A 250 8.08 0.53 -14.62
N VAL A 251 8.89 -0.15 -13.81
CA VAL A 251 8.47 -0.75 -12.56
C VAL A 251 9.45 -0.51 -11.42
N ARG A 252 8.86 -0.37 -10.24
CA ARG A 252 9.55 -0.51 -8.97
C ARG A 252 8.92 -1.68 -8.21
N VAL A 253 9.73 -2.57 -7.69
CA VAL A 253 9.30 -3.72 -6.89
C VAL A 253 9.71 -3.49 -5.44
N GLY A 254 8.78 -3.74 -4.53
CA GLY A 254 9.00 -3.58 -3.10
C GLY A 254 8.58 -4.81 -2.29
N VAL A 255 9.25 -5.00 -1.15
CA VAL A 255 8.90 -6.00 -0.14
C VAL A 255 8.61 -5.27 1.17
N GLY A 256 7.39 -5.40 1.70
CA GLY A 256 7.02 -4.82 2.98
C GLY A 256 7.69 -5.53 4.16
N GLY A 257 7.78 -4.88 5.32
CA GLY A 257 8.42 -5.44 6.52
C GLY A 257 7.86 -6.81 6.97
N ARG A 258 6.60 -7.11 6.62
CA ARG A 258 5.93 -8.40 6.89
C ARG A 258 5.98 -9.40 5.72
N GLY A 259 6.79 -9.13 4.69
CA GLY A 259 6.95 -9.98 3.51
C GLY A 259 5.85 -9.84 2.46
N SER A 260 5.03 -8.79 2.52
CA SER A 260 4.10 -8.46 1.43
C SER A 260 4.87 -8.00 0.20
N LEU A 261 4.40 -8.36 -0.99
CA LEU A 261 5.04 -7.98 -2.25
C LEU A 261 4.25 -6.87 -2.92
N PHE A 262 4.97 -5.93 -3.54
CA PHE A 262 4.41 -4.77 -4.20
C PHE A 262 5.01 -4.59 -5.58
N VAL A 263 4.16 -4.30 -6.56
CA VAL A 263 4.58 -3.81 -7.88
C VAL A 263 4.02 -2.41 -8.08
N PHE A 264 4.91 -1.48 -8.35
CA PHE A 264 4.62 -0.09 -8.66
C PHE A 264 4.93 0.14 -10.13
N THR A 265 4.03 0.79 -10.86
CA THR A 265 4.22 1.15 -12.27
C THR A 265 4.33 2.66 -12.43
N SER A 266 5.31 3.11 -13.21
CA SER A 266 5.45 4.51 -13.61
C SER A 266 4.61 4.79 -14.86
N GLY A 267 4.28 6.06 -15.10
CA GLY A 267 3.49 6.47 -16.26
C GLY A 267 2.01 6.10 -16.20
N GLY A 268 1.29 6.35 -17.30
CA GLY A 268 -0.12 5.97 -17.47
C GLY A 268 -1.02 6.54 -16.38
N LEU A 269 -1.65 5.67 -15.58
CA LEU A 269 -2.53 6.08 -14.48
C LEU A 269 -1.79 6.89 -13.41
N ALA A 270 -0.48 6.70 -13.24
CA ALA A 270 0.32 7.42 -12.24
C ALA A 270 0.40 8.93 -12.53
N ASP A 271 0.25 9.33 -13.79
CA ASP A 271 0.27 10.73 -14.25
C ASP A 271 -1.14 11.28 -14.52
N SER A 272 -2.17 10.50 -14.23
CA SER A 272 -3.55 10.94 -14.39
C SER A 272 -3.93 12.04 -13.39
N MET A 273 -4.98 12.81 -13.71
CA MET A 273 -5.55 13.77 -12.77
C MET A 273 -5.97 13.13 -11.44
N MET A 274 -6.46 11.88 -11.47
CA MET A 274 -6.84 11.15 -10.26
C MET A 274 -5.63 10.92 -9.35
N ALA A 275 -4.46 10.62 -9.93
CA ALA A 275 -3.25 10.44 -9.16
C ALA A 275 -2.77 11.75 -8.52
N GLN A 276 -3.17 12.92 -9.04
CA GLN A 276 -2.80 14.24 -8.50
C GLN A 276 -3.74 14.76 -7.40
N GLU A 277 -4.81 14.03 -7.07
CA GLU A 277 -5.81 14.42 -6.07
C GLU A 277 -5.23 14.74 -4.69
N TRP A 278 -4.07 14.14 -4.34
CA TRP A 278 -3.39 14.44 -3.08
C TRP A 278 -3.04 15.93 -2.92
N LYS A 279 -2.74 16.64 -4.02
CA LYS A 279 -2.42 18.09 -3.96
C LYS A 279 -3.57 18.84 -3.31
N HIS A 280 -4.79 18.61 -3.82
CA HIS A 280 -5.99 19.22 -3.27
C HIS A 280 -6.28 18.77 -1.82
N VAL A 281 -6.03 17.50 -1.48
CA VAL A 281 -6.19 17.00 -0.10
C VAL A 281 -5.28 17.75 0.89
N PHE A 282 -4.07 18.13 0.47
CA PHE A 282 -3.11 18.82 1.34
C PHE A 282 -3.17 20.34 1.28
N ASP A 283 -3.70 20.92 0.19
CA ASP A 283 -3.93 22.37 0.05
C ASP A 283 -5.12 22.86 0.89
N VAL A 284 -6.07 21.98 1.20
CA VAL A 284 -7.24 22.30 2.02
C VAL A 284 -6.95 22.06 3.50
N LYS A 285 -7.30 23.05 4.34
CA LYS A 285 -7.21 22.92 5.80
C LYS A 285 -8.20 21.84 6.28
N PRO A 286 -7.75 20.82 7.02
CA PRO A 286 -8.65 19.77 7.50
C PRO A 286 -9.65 20.36 8.49
N LEU A 287 -10.89 19.90 8.40
CA LEU A 287 -11.91 20.15 9.41
C LEU A 287 -11.53 19.41 10.70
N PRO A 288 -11.75 20.04 11.87
CA PRO A 288 -11.43 19.38 13.13
C PRO A 288 -12.30 18.13 13.30
N ALA A 289 -11.68 17.02 13.71
CA ALA A 289 -12.35 15.72 13.84
C ALA A 289 -13.58 15.76 14.77
N VAL A 290 -13.66 16.73 15.69
CA VAL A 290 -14.83 16.98 16.55
C VAL A 290 -16.12 17.30 15.76
N LEU A 291 -16.00 17.74 14.51
CA LEU A 291 -17.17 17.98 13.65
C LEU A 291 -17.76 16.69 13.07
N LEU A 292 -17.01 15.59 12.99
CA LEU A 292 -17.52 14.31 12.51
C LEU A 292 -18.73 13.79 13.31
N PRO A 293 -18.70 13.73 14.67
CA PRO A 293 -19.88 13.34 15.43
C PRO A 293 -21.04 14.33 15.29
N LEU A 294 -20.76 15.63 15.17
CA LEU A 294 -21.81 16.64 14.95
C LEU A 294 -22.52 16.41 13.60
N ILE A 295 -21.75 16.20 12.52
CA ILE A 295 -22.27 15.88 11.20
C ILE A 295 -23.06 14.58 11.27
N ALA A 296 -22.57 13.55 11.97
CA ALA A 296 -23.28 12.28 12.13
C ALA A 296 -24.63 12.48 12.84
N VAL A 297 -24.69 13.26 13.92
CA VAL A 297 -25.94 13.55 14.64
C VAL A 297 -26.93 14.32 13.76
N LEU A 298 -26.48 15.38 13.09
CA LEU A 298 -27.32 16.14 12.14
C LEU A 298 -27.87 15.24 11.04
N THR A 299 -27.02 14.36 10.51
CA THR A 299 -27.42 13.40 9.48
C THR A 299 -28.46 12.42 10.01
N ILE A 300 -28.31 11.92 11.24
CA ILE A 300 -29.30 11.05 11.88
C ILE A 300 -30.64 11.78 12.03
N ILE A 301 -30.65 13.05 12.49
CA ILE A 301 -31.87 13.84 12.64
C ILE A 301 -32.60 14.03 11.30
N VAL A 302 -31.87 14.38 10.25
CA VAL A 302 -32.44 14.55 8.89
C VAL A 302 -33.02 13.24 8.38
N VAL A 303 -32.29 12.14 8.55
CA VAL A 303 -32.70 10.81 8.08
C VAL A 303 -33.82 10.22 8.93
N TRP A 304 -33.98 10.65 10.18
CA TRP A 304 -35.06 10.19 11.07
C TRP A 304 -36.45 10.54 10.54
N LYS A 305 -36.58 11.55 9.68
CA LYS A 305 -37.83 11.88 8.98
C LYS A 305 -38.02 11.10 7.68
N SER A 306 -37.03 10.33 7.24
CA SER A 306 -37.07 9.55 6.00
C SER A 306 -37.69 8.16 6.18
N THR A 307 -37.81 7.42 5.07
CA THR A 307 -38.31 6.04 5.02
C THR A 307 -37.40 5.09 5.82
N TRP A 308 -37.96 3.98 6.29
CA TRP A 308 -37.21 2.97 7.06
C TRP A 308 -36.00 2.41 6.28
N VAL A 309 -36.13 2.28 4.96
CA VAL A 309 -35.03 1.85 4.07
C VAL A 309 -33.86 2.83 4.12
N MET A 310 -34.14 4.13 4.05
CA MET A 310 -33.10 5.16 4.15
C MET A 310 -32.44 5.19 5.54
N ARG A 311 -33.22 4.99 6.61
CA ARG A 311 -32.68 4.89 7.97
C ARG A 311 -31.74 3.70 8.10
N ALA A 312 -32.15 2.53 7.62
CA ALA A 312 -31.33 1.32 7.64
C ALA A 312 -30.03 1.51 6.82
N ALA A 313 -30.13 2.09 5.62
CA ALA A 313 -28.97 2.36 4.76
C ALA A 313 -27.97 3.32 5.43
N MET A 314 -28.46 4.36 6.11
CA MET A 314 -27.60 5.34 6.79
C MET A 314 -26.97 4.78 8.07
N LEU A 315 -27.70 3.98 8.85
CA LEU A 315 -27.11 3.26 9.98
C LEU A 315 -26.01 2.32 9.51
N LEU A 316 -26.24 1.58 8.42
CA LEU A 316 -25.22 0.72 7.82
C LEU A 316 -24.00 1.52 7.37
N LEU A 317 -24.21 2.67 6.70
CA LEU A 317 -23.13 3.57 6.29
C LEU A 317 -22.31 4.08 7.49
N VAL A 318 -22.98 4.52 8.57
CA VAL A 318 -22.32 5.01 9.79
C VAL A 318 -21.53 3.88 10.46
N LEU A 319 -22.09 2.67 10.55
CA LEU A 319 -21.39 1.50 11.08
C LEU A 319 -20.17 1.15 10.23
N CYS A 320 -20.29 1.21 8.90
CA CYS A 320 -19.17 0.96 7.97
C CYS A 320 -18.09 2.03 8.08
N MET A 321 -18.45 3.31 8.12
CA MET A 321 -17.50 4.42 8.32
C MET A 321 -16.79 4.28 9.67
N THR A 322 -17.54 3.98 10.73
CA THR A 322 -16.98 3.72 12.06
C THR A 322 -16.04 2.51 12.05
N TYR A 323 -16.40 1.44 11.34
CA TYR A 323 -15.56 0.25 11.21
C TYR A 323 -14.26 0.52 10.43
N VAL A 324 -14.31 1.32 9.37
CA VAL A 324 -13.16 1.64 8.52
C VAL A 324 -12.25 2.68 9.18
N LEU A 325 -12.82 3.68 9.85
CA LEU A 325 -12.08 4.77 10.50
C LEU A 325 -11.65 4.45 11.93
N GLY A 326 -12.41 3.64 12.67
CA GLY A 326 -12.24 3.39 14.10
C GLY A 326 -11.08 2.45 14.47
N ARG A 327 -10.46 1.78 13.49
CA ARG A 327 -9.19 1.08 13.65
C ARG A 327 -8.30 1.44 12.48
N ASN A 328 -7.30 2.27 12.76
CA ASN A 328 -6.24 2.79 11.90
C ASN A 328 -6.12 2.12 10.52
N GLY A 329 -6.22 2.93 9.45
CA GLY A 329 -6.21 2.47 8.06
C GLY A 329 -4.91 1.84 7.57
N THR A 330 -3.88 1.78 8.42
CA THR A 330 -2.60 1.11 8.17
C THR A 330 -2.26 0.21 9.35
N THR A 331 -1.89 -1.04 9.08
CA THR A 331 -1.36 -1.92 10.12
C THR A 331 0.10 -1.52 10.33
N ALA A 332 0.39 -0.76 11.39
CA ALA A 332 1.77 -0.42 11.75
C ALA A 332 2.62 -1.69 11.81
N ASP A 333 3.86 -1.62 11.31
CA ASP A 333 4.83 -2.69 11.53
C ASP A 333 5.20 -2.71 13.01
N ASP A 334 5.23 -3.90 13.62
CA ASP A 334 5.71 -4.04 15.00
C ASP A 334 7.20 -3.65 15.04
N PRO A 335 7.67 -2.92 16.07
CA PRO A 335 9.09 -2.64 16.19
C PRO A 335 9.86 -3.96 16.27
N ASP A 336 11.00 -4.01 15.57
CA ASP A 336 11.90 -5.16 15.53
C ASP A 336 12.13 -5.69 16.97
N PRO A 337 11.93 -7.00 17.24
CA PRO A 337 12.21 -7.58 18.54
C PRO A 337 13.61 -7.26 19.07
N SER A 338 14.59 -6.98 18.19
CA SER A 338 15.95 -6.57 18.56
C SER A 338 16.02 -5.20 19.27
N GLN A 339 15.00 -4.36 19.11
CA GLN A 339 14.90 -3.03 19.73
C GLN A 339 14.07 -3.02 21.03
N ARG A 340 13.52 -4.16 21.46
CA ARG A 340 12.90 -4.27 22.78
C ARG A 340 14.01 -4.29 23.83
N ALA A 341 14.20 -3.16 24.51
CA ALA A 341 15.02 -3.10 25.71
C ALA A 341 14.58 -4.22 26.68
N PRO A 342 15.51 -5.00 27.26
CA PRO A 342 15.15 -6.06 28.19
C PRO A 342 14.39 -5.44 29.36
N ALA A 343 13.15 -5.87 29.55
CA ALA A 343 12.32 -5.46 30.68
C ALA A 343 13.12 -5.71 31.97
N ALA A 344 13.45 -4.62 32.67
CA ALA A 344 14.16 -4.66 33.93
C ALA A 344 13.36 -5.53 34.92
N LYS A 345 13.84 -6.75 35.13
CA LYS A 345 13.29 -7.69 36.10
C LYS A 345 13.58 -7.10 37.48
N LYS A 346 12.60 -6.37 38.03
CA LYS A 346 12.65 -5.80 39.38
C LYS A 346 12.80 -6.97 40.36
N ARG A 347 14.03 -7.28 40.75
CA ARG A 347 14.34 -8.19 41.85
C ARG A 347 13.88 -7.51 43.13
N THR A 348 12.74 -7.92 43.64
CA THR A 348 12.37 -7.75 45.04
C THR A 348 13.36 -8.58 45.86
N SER A 349 14.38 -7.92 46.40
CA SER A 349 15.18 -8.46 47.50
C SER A 349 14.34 -8.40 48.76
N ALA A 350 13.95 -9.57 49.27
CA ALA A 350 13.42 -9.73 50.61
C ALA A 350 14.51 -9.31 51.61
N HIS A 351 14.13 -8.42 52.52
CA HIS A 351 14.92 -8.02 53.66
C HIS A 351 14.65 -9.07 54.75
N GLU A 352 15.58 -10.00 54.92
CA GLU A 352 15.65 -10.90 56.06
C GLU A 352 16.32 -10.13 57.18
N GLN A 353 15.53 -9.78 58.19
CA GLN A 353 15.95 -9.02 59.35
C GLN A 353 15.99 -10.00 60.53
N ASP A 354 17.18 -10.57 60.74
CA ASP A 354 17.53 -11.25 61.98
C ASP A 354 17.55 -10.22 63.12
N THR A 355 16.64 -10.39 64.08
CA THR A 355 16.75 -9.77 65.40
C THR A 355 17.14 -10.83 66.42
N HIS A 356 18.42 -10.82 66.77
CA HIS A 356 18.92 -11.22 68.08
C HIS A 356 18.57 -10.11 69.08
N ASP A 357 17.84 -10.42 70.15
CA ASP A 357 18.25 -10.19 71.55
C ASP A 357 17.07 -10.31 72.54
N ASN A 358 17.37 -11.03 73.63
CA ASN A 358 16.64 -11.31 74.88
C ASN A 358 15.55 -12.39 74.92
#